data_AF-A0A351ASP7-F1
#
_entry.id   AF-A0A351ASP7-F1
#
_cell.length_a   1.000
_cell.length_b   1.000
_cell.length_c   1.000
_cell.angle_alpha   90.00
_cell.angle_beta   90.00
_cell.angle_gamma   90.00
#
_symmetry.space_group_name_H-M   'P 1'
#
loop_
_entity.id
_entity.type
_entity.pdbx_description
1 polymer ?
#
loop_
_entity_poly.entity_id
_entity_poly.type
_entity_poly.pdbx_seq_one_letter_code
_entity_poly.pdbx_strand_id
1 'polypeptide(L)' 'MGRKRVDLLLENITIEACAAEGKALTHWNGVVVFVPFAVPGDVVDIRVTKKSK' A
#
# COMPACT_ATOMS: atom_id res chain seq x y z
N MET A 1 -21.75 13.42 -8.01
CA MET A 1 -21.24 12.04 -8.18
C MET A 1 -20.37 11.68 -7.00
N GLY A 2 -20.85 10.84 -6.08
CA GLY A 2 -20.05 10.42 -4.92
C GLY A 2 -18.81 9.65 -5.39
N ARG A 3 -17.62 10.03 -4.93
CA ARG A 3 -16.41 9.22 -5.14
C ARG A 3 -16.68 7.84 -4.52
N LYS A 4 -16.76 6.81 -5.35
CA LYS A 4 -16.92 5.42 -4.90
C LYS A 4 -15.72 5.12 -3.99
N ARG A 5 -15.96 4.98 -2.68
CA ARG A 5 -14.91 4.61 -1.73
C ARG A 5 -14.39 3.24 -2.14
N VAL A 6 -13.11 3.18 -2.50
CA VAL A 6 -12.42 1.92 -2.68
C VAL A 6 -12.10 1.46 -1.27
N ASP A 7 -12.81 0.44 -0.80
CA ASP A 7 -12.51 -0.22 0.48
C ASP A 7 -11.90 -1.57 0.11
N LEU A 8 -10.61 -1.55 -0.22
CA LEU A 8 -9.84 -2.74 -0.54
C LEU A 8 -8.83 -2.94 0.58
N LEU A 9 -8.97 -4.05 1.29
CA LEU A 9 -8.05 -4.49 2.32
C LEU A 9 -7.10 -5.52 1.71
N LEU A 10 -5.81 -5.29 1.86
CA LEU A 10 -4.75 -6.21 1.48
C LEU A 10 -4.16 -6.76 2.76
N GLU A 11 -4.39 -8.04 3.02
CA GLU A 11 -3.91 -8.68 4.24
C GLU A 11 -2.57 -9.38 3.98
N ASN A 12 -1.72 -9.41 5.00
CA ASN A 12 -0.47 -10.16 5.01
C ASN A 12 0.52 -9.78 3.88
N ILE A 13 0.62 -8.49 3.57
CA ILE A 13 1.55 -8.01 2.55
C ILE A 13 2.92 -7.76 3.15
N THR A 14 3.95 -8.30 2.49
CA THR A 14 5.34 -8.01 2.83
C THR A 14 5.79 -6.71 2.18
N ILE A 15 6.43 -5.84 2.96
CA ILE A 15 7.07 -4.64 2.47
C ILE A 15 8.43 -4.99 1.88
N GLU A 16 8.64 -4.61 0.62
CA GLU A 16 9.84 -4.98 -0.13
C GLU A 16 10.98 -3.96 0.07
N ALA A 17 10.64 -2.67 0.03
CA ALA A 17 11.64 -1.60 0.04
C ALA A 17 11.12 -0.30 0.66
N CYS A 18 12.05 0.57 1.04
CA CYS A 18 11.75 1.94 1.44
C CYS A 18 11.81 2.84 0.20
N ALA A 19 10.80 3.68 0.02
CA ALA A 19 10.71 4.72 -1.00
C ALA A 19 11.23 6.06 -0.46
N ALA A 20 11.04 7.13 -1.24
CA ALA A 20 11.30 8.49 -0.79
C ALA A 20 10.29 8.92 0.29
N GLU A 21 10.66 9.93 1.09
CA GLU A 21 9.85 10.51 2.17
C GLU A 21 9.57 9.58 3.37
N GLY A 22 10.36 8.52 3.56
CA GLY A 22 10.16 7.59 4.69
C GLY A 22 8.91 6.73 4.56
N LYS A 23 8.39 6.58 3.34
CA LYS A 23 7.32 5.63 3.01
C LYS A 23 7.94 4.32 2.57
N ALA A 24 7.26 3.23 2.87
CA ALA A 24 7.55 1.92 2.32
C ALA A 24 6.79 1.69 1.02
N LEU A 25 7.28 0.76 0.21
CA LEU A 25 6.66 0.35 -1.04
C LEU A 25 6.57 -1.18 -1.13
N THR A 26 5.54 -1.64 -1.80
CA THR A 26 5.30 -3.04 -2.12
C THR A 26 4.56 -3.15 -3.44
N HIS A 27 4.85 -4.18 -4.22
CA HIS A 27 4.15 -4.47 -5.47
C HIS A 27 3.04 -5.48 -5.23
N TRP A 28 1.81 -5.10 -5.56
CA TRP A 28 0.66 -5.98 -5.47
C TRP A 28 -0.09 -5.99 -6.80
N ASN A 29 -0.24 -7.17 -7.43
CA ASN A 29 -0.97 -7.32 -8.70
C ASN A 29 -0.58 -6.30 -9.80
N GLY A 30 0.72 -5.98 -9.91
CA GLY A 30 1.25 -5.05 -10.91
C GLY A 30 1.03 -3.57 -10.60
N VAL A 31 0.51 -3.22 -9.42
CA VAL A 31 0.46 -1.83 -8.93
C VAL A 31 1.41 -1.63 -7.75
N VAL A 32 2.02 -0.45 -7.69
CA VAL A 32 2.87 -0.03 -6.57
C VAL A 32 1.98 0.56 -5.48
N VAL A 33 2.10 0.03 -4.27
CA VAL A 33 1.38 0.50 -3.09
C VAL A 33 2.37 1.17 -2.16
N PHE A 34 2.10 2.44 -1.81
CA PHE A 34 2.91 3.20 -0.86
C PHE A 34 2.28 3.12 0.52
N VAL A 35 3.05 2.66 1.50
CA VAL A 35 2.62 2.45 2.88
C VAL A 35 3.43 3.38 3.78
N PRO A 36 2.80 4.34 4.49
CA PRO A 36 3.50 5.15 5.47
C PRO A 36 3.80 4.33 6.73
N PHE A 37 4.87 4.67 7.44
CA PHE A 37 5.25 4.06 8.73
C PHE A 37 5.49 2.54 8.69
N ALA A 38 5.99 2.01 7.57
CA ALA A 38 6.41 0.62 7.46
C ALA A 38 7.85 0.53 6.96
N VAL A 39 8.50 -0.60 7.25
CA VAL A 39 9.93 -0.84 6.97
C VAL A 39 10.06 -2.11 6.13
N PRO A 40 11.08 -2.24 5.27
CA PRO A 40 11.34 -3.48 4.54
C PRO A 40 11.46 -4.68 5.47
N GLY A 41 10.75 -5.77 5.12
CA GLY A 41 10.70 -6.99 5.92
C GLY A 41 9.51 -7.09 6.89
N ASP A 42 8.73 -6.02 7.07
CA ASP A 42 7.48 -6.09 7.82
C ASP A 42 6.37 -6.77 7.02
N VAL A 43 5.48 -7.48 7.74
CA VAL A 43 4.25 -8.07 7.21
C VAL A 43 3.07 -7.31 7.80
N VAL A 44 2.36 -6.55 6.96
CA VAL A 44 1.32 -5.61 7.41
C VAL A 44 0.06 -5.74 6.56
N ASP A 45 -1.05 -5.33 7.16
CA ASP A 45 -2.34 -5.21 6.47
C ASP A 45 -2.51 -3.77 5.95
N ILE A 46 -2.79 -3.63 4.67
CA ILE A 46 -2.86 -2.33 3.98
C ILE A 46 -4.30 -2.05 3.56
N ARG A 47 -4.84 -0.92 4.00
CA ARG A 47 -6.14 -0.42 3.52
C ARG A 47 -5.94 0.62 2.43
N VAL A 48 -6.36 0.29 1.21
CA VAL A 48 -6.24 1.20 0.06
C VAL A 48 -7.36 2.24 0.13
N THR A 49 -7.01 3.50 0.42
CA THR A 49 -7.99 4.62 0.51
C THR A 49 -8.23 5.32 -0.82
N LYS A 50 -7.25 5.25 -1.75
CA LYS A 50 -7.31 5.86 -3.08
C LYS A 50 -6.57 4.99 -4.08
N LYS A 51 -7.28 4.51 -5.10
CA LYS A 51 -6.67 3.85 -6.26
C LYS A 51 -6.55 4.89 -7.37
N SER A 52 -5.33 5.26 -7.73
CA SER A 52 -5.10 5.92 -9.02
C SER A 52 -5.08 4.84 -10.10
N LYS A 53 -5.61 5.15 -11.28
CA LYS A 53 -5.44 4.29 -12.45
C LYS A 53 -4.05 4.51 -13.05
#